data_AF-W2PS06-F1
#
_entry.id   AF-W2PS06-F1
#
_cell.length_a   1.000
_cell.length_b   1.000
_cell.length_c   1.000
_cell.angle_alpha   90.00
_cell.angle_beta   90.00
_cell.angle_gamma   90.00
#
_symmetry.space_group_name_H-M   'P 1'
#
loop_
_entity.id
_entity.type
_entity.pdbx_description
1 polymer ?
#
loop_
_entity_poly.entity_id
_entity_poly.type
_entity_poly.pdbx_seq_one_letter_code
_entity_poly.pdbx_strand_id
1 'polypeptide(L)'
;MPEAFIFPQLDAPSVWRLWWLGNPAAGNPLFRDLQPSDFTKGNRKMFSEWTFLARHIVAGVERATQQSICRPTTQEEVDCTYREGIANVPMKMPAHPEKQRPERAVTTPRRMRQAIHDSNPEARAIPFRRRKAKKRVRRELL
;
A
#
# COMPACT_ATOMS: atom_id res chain seq x y z
N MET A 1 1.11 12.64 -15.55
CA MET A 1 -0.16 11.87 -15.63
C MET A 1 -1.31 12.79 -16.02
N PRO A 2 -2.30 12.30 -16.80
CA PRO A 2 -3.50 13.08 -17.14
C PRO A 2 -4.28 13.49 -15.89
N GLU A 3 -4.95 14.64 -15.94
CA GLU A 3 -5.72 15.17 -14.80
C GLU A 3 -6.91 14.27 -14.42
N ALA A 4 -7.52 13.63 -15.41
CA ALA A 4 -8.62 12.68 -15.22
C ALA A 4 -8.17 11.27 -14.80
N PHE A 5 -6.88 11.03 -14.54
CA PHE A 5 -6.41 9.71 -14.11
C PHE A 5 -7.00 9.33 -12.74
N ILE A 6 -7.57 8.13 -12.67
CA ILE A 6 -8.13 7.57 -11.43
C ILE A 6 -7.32 6.34 -11.06
N PHE A 7 -6.79 6.33 -9.83
CA PHE A 7 -6.12 5.15 -9.30
C PHE A 7 -7.08 3.97 -9.20
N PRO A 8 -6.73 2.79 -9.73
CA PRO A 8 -7.57 1.62 -9.61
C PRO A 8 -7.59 1.12 -8.16
N GLN A 9 -8.75 0.62 -7.72
CA GLN A 9 -8.88 0.00 -6.40
C GLN A 9 -8.45 -1.46 -6.48
N LEU A 10 -7.17 -1.70 -6.20
CA LEU A 10 -6.53 -3.00 -6.34
C LEU A 10 -6.16 -3.59 -4.98
N ASP A 11 -5.81 -4.87 -4.97
CA ASP A 11 -5.11 -5.55 -3.89
C ASP A 11 -3.58 -5.36 -4.01
N ALA A 12 -2.83 -5.72 -2.97
CA ALA A 12 -1.37 -5.54 -2.94
C ALA A 12 -0.63 -6.32 -4.07
N PRO A 13 -0.98 -7.58 -4.40
CA PRO A 13 -0.38 -8.28 -5.53
C PRO A 13 -0.59 -7.56 -6.86
N SER A 14 -1.80 -7.06 -7.15
CA SER A 14 -2.05 -6.36 -8.42
C SER A 14 -1.33 -5.02 -8.51
N VAL A 15 -1.16 -4.32 -7.38
CA VAL A 15 -0.30 -3.12 -7.33
C VAL A 15 1.14 -3.47 -7.67
N TRP A 16 1.67 -4.57 -7.12
CA TRP A 16 3.03 -5.02 -7.43
C TRP A 16 3.21 -5.40 -8.90
N ARG A 17 2.20 -6.02 -9.53
CA ARG A 17 2.17 -6.28 -10.97
C ARG A 17 2.23 -5.00 -11.80
N LEU A 18 1.37 -4.02 -11.50
CA LEU A 18 1.40 -2.73 -12.21
C LEU A 18 2.67 -1.94 -11.93
N TRP A 19 3.29 -2.13 -10.77
CA TRP A 19 4.57 -1.49 -10.42
C TRP A 19 5.67 -1.87 -11.41
N TRP A 20 5.77 -3.15 -11.77
CA TRP A 20 6.85 -3.69 -12.60
C TRP A 20 6.54 -3.82 -14.09
N LEU A 21 5.29 -4.18 -14.43
CA LEU A 21 4.89 -4.49 -15.80
C LEU A 21 4.00 -3.41 -16.42
N GLY A 22 3.34 -2.61 -15.58
CA GLY A 22 2.30 -1.68 -16.03
C GLY A 22 1.14 -2.41 -16.74
N ASN A 23 0.26 -1.65 -17.37
CA ASN A 23 -0.72 -2.14 -18.33
C ASN A 23 -1.16 -0.98 -19.25
N PRO A 24 -0.39 -0.67 -20.31
CA PRO A 24 -0.67 0.44 -21.20
C PRO A 24 -2.04 0.37 -21.89
N ALA A 25 -2.51 -0.84 -22.20
CA ALA A 25 -3.82 -1.06 -22.82
C ALA A 25 -4.98 -0.59 -21.93
N ALA A 26 -4.80 -0.65 -20.60
CA ALA A 26 -5.76 -0.15 -19.62
C ALA A 26 -5.41 1.27 -19.10
N GLY A 27 -4.50 1.99 -19.76
CA GLY A 27 -4.06 3.32 -19.34
C GLY A 27 -3.22 3.35 -18.05
N ASN A 28 -2.66 2.20 -17.65
CA ASN A 28 -1.82 2.09 -16.47
C ASN A 28 -0.33 2.07 -16.91
N PRO A 29 0.46 3.09 -16.59
CA PRO A 29 1.88 3.09 -16.90
C PRO A 29 2.67 2.14 -15.98
N LEU A 30 3.96 2.01 -16.26
CA LEU A 30 4.93 1.45 -15.33
C LEU A 30 5.10 2.40 -14.14
N PHE A 31 4.47 2.08 -13.00
CA PHE A 31 4.47 3.01 -11.86
C PHE A 31 5.83 3.18 -11.19
N ARG A 32 6.76 2.22 -11.34
CA ARG A 32 8.13 2.31 -10.80
C ARG A 32 8.91 3.49 -11.36
N ASP A 33 8.68 3.84 -12.62
CA ASP A 33 9.45 4.87 -13.33
C ASP A 33 8.87 6.28 -13.11
N LEU A 34 7.74 6.38 -12.39
CA LEU A 34 7.06 7.64 -12.10
C LEU A 34 7.55 8.29 -10.81
N GLN A 35 7.37 9.60 -10.74
CA GLN A 35 7.64 10.44 -9.58
C GLN A 35 6.34 11.03 -9.02
N PRO A 36 6.30 11.42 -7.74
CA PRO A 36 5.12 12.08 -7.17
C PRO A 36 4.72 13.37 -7.90
N SER A 37 5.68 14.07 -8.53
CA SER A 37 5.44 15.25 -9.37
C SER A 37 4.56 14.96 -10.59
N ASP A 38 4.55 13.72 -11.07
CA ASP A 38 3.78 13.32 -12.25
C ASP A 38 2.28 13.23 -11.96
N PHE A 39 1.88 13.29 -10.68
CA PHE A 39 0.50 13.18 -10.23
C PHE A 39 -0.07 14.50 -9.74
N THR A 40 -1.38 14.67 -9.94
CA THR A 40 -2.17 15.74 -9.32
C THR A 40 -2.16 15.61 -7.79
N LYS A 41 -2.40 16.71 -7.08
CA LYS A 41 -2.34 16.76 -5.60
C LYS A 41 -3.23 15.70 -4.94
N GLY A 42 -4.40 15.40 -5.51
CA GLY A 42 -5.31 14.36 -5.01
C GLY A 42 -4.76 12.94 -5.13
N ASN A 43 -3.98 12.69 -6.19
CA ASN A 43 -3.44 11.38 -6.54
C ASN A 43 -2.07 11.08 -5.93
N ARG A 44 -1.30 12.12 -5.57
CA ARG A 44 0.01 11.99 -4.91
C ARG A 44 -0.02 11.09 -3.68
N LYS A 45 -1.05 11.23 -2.85
CA LYS A 45 -1.19 10.42 -1.63
C LYS A 45 -1.26 8.93 -1.96
N MET A 46 -2.07 8.54 -2.94
CA MET A 46 -2.20 7.14 -3.33
C MET A 46 -0.90 6.60 -3.92
N PHE A 47 -0.25 7.39 -4.78
CA PHE A 47 1.06 7.02 -5.31
C PHE A 47 2.09 6.80 -4.20
N SER A 48 2.14 7.68 -3.19
CA SER A 48 3.02 7.49 -2.02
C SER A 48 2.72 6.23 -1.22
N GLU A 49 1.45 5.82 -1.09
CA GLU A 49 1.08 4.53 -0.47
C GLU A 49 1.61 3.35 -1.29
N TRP A 50 1.50 3.40 -2.62
CA TRP A 50 2.02 2.35 -3.51
C TRP A 50 3.54 2.30 -3.50
N THR A 51 4.22 3.46 -3.52
CA THR A 51 5.68 3.54 -3.36
C THR A 51 6.14 2.97 -2.03
N PHE A 52 5.42 3.27 -0.94
CA PHE A 52 5.71 2.72 0.38
C PHE A 52 5.60 1.20 0.37
N LEU A 53 4.50 0.66 -0.18
CA LEU A 53 4.29 -0.78 -0.31
C LEU A 53 5.43 -1.43 -1.11
N ALA A 54 5.70 -0.92 -2.31
CA ALA A 54 6.70 -1.47 -3.21
C ALA A 54 8.10 -1.48 -2.58
N ARG A 55 8.51 -0.39 -1.92
CA ARG A 55 9.80 -0.32 -1.22
C ARG A 55 9.95 -1.38 -0.13
N HIS A 56 8.88 -1.65 0.63
CA HIS A 56 8.94 -2.67 1.67
C HIS A 56 8.99 -4.08 1.07
N ILE A 57 8.24 -4.35 0.00
CA ILE A 57 8.33 -5.63 -0.70
C ILE A 57 9.74 -5.85 -1.25
N VAL A 58 10.35 -4.84 -1.90
CA VAL A 58 11.75 -4.89 -2.33
C VAL A 58 12.67 -5.25 -1.17
N ALA A 59 12.60 -4.50 -0.07
CA ALA A 59 13.44 -4.76 1.11
C ALA A 59 13.20 -6.17 1.71
N GLY A 60 11.98 -6.69 1.62
CA GLY A 60 11.66 -8.07 1.99
C GLY A 60 12.37 -9.10 1.11
N VAL A 61 12.33 -8.92 -0.21
CA VAL A 61 13.04 -9.80 -1.16
C VAL A 61 14.55 -9.74 -0.94
N GLU A 62 15.10 -8.55 -0.76
CA GLU A 62 16.54 -8.35 -0.52
C GLU A 62 16.98 -8.99 0.80
N ARG A 63 16.15 -8.92 1.85
CA ARG A 63 16.41 -9.63 3.11
C ARG A 63 16.40 -11.15 2.95
N ALA A 64 15.48 -11.68 2.15
CA ALA A 64 15.35 -13.12 1.96
C ALA A 64 16.49 -13.70 1.12
N THR A 65 16.83 -13.02 0.03
CA THR A 65 17.79 -13.49 -0.97
C THR A 65 19.22 -13.01 -0.72
N GLN A 66 19.41 -12.02 0.17
CA GLN A 66 20.67 -11.31 0.38
C GLN A 66 21.22 -10.67 -0.92
N GLN A 67 20.33 -10.36 -1.87
CA GLN A 67 20.66 -9.81 -3.17
C GLN A 67 19.71 -8.68 -3.55
N SER A 68 20.20 -7.69 -4.29
CA SER A 68 19.33 -6.66 -4.87
C SER A 68 18.37 -7.27 -5.89
N ILE A 69 17.13 -6.81 -5.88
CA ILE A 69 16.11 -7.32 -6.81
C ILE A 69 16.44 -6.91 -8.26
N CYS A 70 16.63 -7.89 -9.13
CA CYS A 70 16.64 -7.67 -10.58
C CYS A 70 15.24 -7.28 -11.06
N ARG A 71 15.12 -6.44 -12.10
CA ARG A 71 13.82 -6.06 -12.66
C ARG A 71 13.11 -7.31 -13.19
N PRO A 72 11.98 -7.75 -12.59
CA PRO A 72 11.20 -8.85 -13.14
C PRO A 72 10.53 -8.39 -14.43
N THR A 73 10.49 -9.27 -15.43
CA THR A 73 9.98 -9.01 -16.78
C THR A 73 8.77 -9.88 -17.11
N THR A 74 8.58 -11.00 -16.42
CA THR A 74 7.43 -11.89 -16.59
C THR A 74 6.47 -11.77 -15.41
N GLN A 75 5.20 -12.10 -15.64
CA GLN A 75 4.21 -12.12 -14.55
C GLN A 75 4.58 -13.13 -13.46
N GLU A 76 5.17 -14.26 -13.83
CA GLU A 76 5.62 -15.29 -12.90
C GLU A 76 6.72 -14.78 -11.97
N GLU A 77 7.75 -14.12 -12.51
CA GLU A 77 8.81 -13.49 -11.71
C GLU A 77 8.26 -12.44 -10.75
N VAL A 78 7.30 -11.64 -11.21
CA VAL A 78 6.64 -10.63 -10.37
C VAL A 78 5.85 -11.27 -9.23
N ASP A 79 5.10 -12.34 -9.51
CA ASP A 79 4.32 -13.05 -8.50
C ASP A 79 5.22 -13.79 -7.49
N CYS A 80 6.32 -14.38 -7.94
CA CYS A 80 7.33 -15.01 -7.08
C CYS A 80 7.99 -13.99 -6.16
N THR A 81 8.49 -12.88 -6.72
CA THR A 81 9.10 -11.80 -5.92
C THR A 81 8.11 -11.15 -4.95
N TYR A 82 6.83 -11.06 -5.31
CA TYR A 82 5.79 -10.61 -4.38
C TYR A 82 5.67 -11.52 -3.16
N ARG A 83 5.52 -12.83 -3.39
CA ARG A 83 5.37 -13.83 -2.32
C ARG A 83 6.57 -13.84 -1.39
N GLU A 84 7.77 -13.84 -1.96
CA GLU A 84 9.02 -13.79 -1.22
C GLU A 84 9.12 -12.50 -0.40
N GLY A 85 8.88 -11.35 -1.04
CA GLY A 85 8.97 -10.06 -0.40
C GLY A 85 7.98 -9.90 0.74
N ILE A 86 6.70 -10.22 0.52
CA ILE A 86 5.65 -10.00 1.51
C ILE A 86 5.81 -10.91 2.74
N ALA A 87 6.33 -12.14 2.56
CA ALA A 87 6.62 -13.06 3.66
C ALA A 87 7.73 -12.52 4.59
N ASN A 88 8.62 -11.69 4.04
CA ASN A 88 9.78 -11.13 4.74
C ASN A 88 9.59 -9.67 5.19
N VAL A 89 8.37 -9.13 5.11
CA VAL A 89 8.03 -7.80 5.62
C VAL A 89 7.31 -7.90 6.97
N PRO A 90 7.69 -7.09 7.98
CA PRO A 90 6.94 -7.00 9.23
C PRO A 90 5.48 -6.66 8.97
N MET A 91 4.58 -7.54 9.39
CA MET A 91 3.15 -7.35 9.18
C MET A 91 2.37 -7.68 10.44
N LYS A 92 1.53 -6.74 10.88
CA LYS A 92 0.65 -6.99 12.01
C LYS A 92 -0.45 -7.94 11.57
N MET A 93 -0.61 -9.04 12.29
CA MET A 93 -1.70 -9.97 12.04
C MET A 93 -3.05 -9.33 12.42
N PRO A 94 -4.11 -9.57 11.64
CA PRO A 94 -5.43 -9.12 12.01
C PRO A 94 -5.88 -9.94 13.22
N ALA A 95 -6.51 -9.30 14.20
CA ALA A 95 -7.06 -9.99 15.37
C ALA A 95 -8.21 -10.96 14.99
N HIS A 96 -8.88 -10.68 13.87
CA HIS A 96 -10.01 -11.48 13.35
C HIS A 96 -9.83 -11.70 11.84
N PRO A 97 -8.98 -12.66 11.42
CA PRO A 97 -8.72 -12.93 10.01
C PRO A 97 -9.98 -13.28 9.22
N GLU A 98 -10.93 -13.97 9.86
CA GLU A 98 -12.19 -14.47 9.30
C GLU A 98 -13.20 -13.37 8.97
N LYS A 99 -13.06 -12.19 9.59
CA LYS A 99 -13.94 -11.03 9.36
C LYS A 99 -13.37 -10.05 8.35
N GLN A 100 -12.23 -10.39 7.73
CA GLN A 100 -11.61 -9.50 6.76
C GLN A 100 -12.38 -9.51 5.44
N ARG A 101 -12.67 -8.31 4.96
CA ARG A 101 -13.03 -8.09 3.56
C ARG A 101 -11.81 -8.34 2.67
N PRO A 102 -11.99 -8.55 1.35
CA PRO A 102 -10.88 -8.60 0.40
C PRO A 102 -9.90 -7.44 0.65
N GLU A 103 -8.63 -7.77 0.82
CA GLU A 103 -7.61 -6.82 1.28
C GLU A 103 -7.29 -5.82 0.15
N ARG A 104 -7.56 -4.54 0.40
CA ARG A 104 -7.18 -3.47 -0.54
C ARG A 104 -5.70 -3.17 -0.39
N ALA A 105 -5.04 -2.71 -1.45
CA ALA A 105 -3.63 -2.34 -1.40
C ALA A 105 -3.32 -1.32 -0.30
N VAL A 106 -4.27 -0.44 0.08
CA VAL A 106 -4.10 0.54 1.16
C VAL A 106 -4.10 -0.06 2.57
N THR A 107 -4.64 -1.26 2.79
CA THR A 107 -4.64 -1.89 4.11
C THR A 107 -3.31 -2.54 4.44
N THR A 108 -2.57 -3.02 3.43
CA THR A 108 -1.27 -3.66 3.63
C THR A 108 -0.20 -2.69 4.16
N PRO A 109 0.04 -1.49 3.60
CA PRO A 109 0.90 -0.46 4.19
C PRO A 109 0.52 -0.09 5.61
N ARG A 110 -0.78 -0.03 5.93
CA ARG A 110 -1.25 0.26 7.29
C ARG A 110 -0.79 -0.83 8.27
N ARG A 111 -0.90 -2.10 7.90
CA ARG A 111 -0.46 -3.24 8.73
C ARG A 111 1.06 -3.25 8.89
N MET A 112 1.80 -2.93 7.84
CA MET A 112 3.26 -2.76 7.87
C MET A 112 3.66 -1.65 8.84
N ARG A 113 3.08 -0.45 8.71
CA ARG A 113 3.37 0.68 9.61
C ARG A 113 3.06 0.35 11.07
N GLN A 114 1.96 -0.36 11.32
CA GLN A 114 1.61 -0.75 12.69
C GLN A 114 2.60 -1.77 13.26
N ALA A 115 3.04 -2.75 12.48
CA ALA A 115 4.09 -3.68 12.91
C ALA A 115 5.40 -2.95 13.24
N ILE A 116 5.83 -2.05 12.36
CA ILE A 116 7.04 -1.23 12.57
C ILE A 116 6.91 -0.38 13.83
N HIS A 117 5.74 0.23 14.07
CA HIS A 117 5.48 1.02 15.28
C HIS A 117 5.49 0.15 16.54
N ASP A 118 4.82 -1.00 16.52
CA ASP A 118 4.75 -1.93 17.66
C ASP A 118 6.13 -2.53 18.01
N SER A 119 7.01 -2.70 17.03
CA SER A 119 8.39 -3.19 17.23
C SER A 119 9.37 -2.12 17.70
N ASN A 120 9.00 -0.83 17.72
CA ASN A 120 9.87 0.25 18.12
C ASN A 120 9.62 0.63 19.61
N PRO A 121 10.54 0.31 20.54
CA PRO A 121 10.37 0.61 21.96
C PRO A 121 10.37 2.12 22.26
N GLU A 122 10.98 2.93 21.40
CA GLU A 122 11.03 4.39 21.51
C GLU A 122 9.84 5.08 20.82
N ALA A 123 8.89 4.31 20.30
CA ALA A 123 7.76 4.87 19.58
C ALA A 123 6.86 5.67 20.53
N ARG A 124 6.64 6.95 20.20
CA ARG A 124 5.76 7.83 20.99
C ARG A 124 4.35 7.24 21.07
N ALA A 125 3.94 6.82 22.27
CA ALA A 125 2.57 6.44 22.56
C ALA A 125 1.71 7.70 22.73
N ILE A 126 0.91 8.05 21.71
CA ILE A 126 -0.10 9.10 21.86
C ILE A 126 -1.36 8.43 22.40
N PRO A 127 -1.83 8.76 23.62
CA PRO A 127 -3.05 8.18 24.16
C PRO A 127 -4.22 8.43 23.23
N PHE A 128 -5.00 7.39 22.96
CA PHE A 128 -6.19 7.52 22.14
C PHE A 128 -7.18 8.50 22.80
N ARG A 129 -7.38 9.65 22.16
CA ARG A 129 -8.47 10.57 22.52
C ARG A 129 -9.67 10.32 21.63
N ARG A 130 -10.76 9.84 22.24
CA ARG A 130 -12.06 9.72 21.57
C ARG A 130 -12.47 11.09 21.05
N ARG A 131 -12.67 11.22 19.73
CA ARG A 131 -13.16 12.45 19.11
C ARG A 131 -14.57 12.72 19.64
N LYS A 132 -14.82 13.94 20.14
CA LYS A 132 -16.18 14.35 20.56
C LYS A 132 -17.12 14.25 19.35
N ALA A 133 -18.16 13.42 19.45
CA ALA A 133 -19.18 13.32 18.42
C ALA A 133 -19.92 14.67 18.33
N LYS A 134 -20.03 15.23 17.11
CA LYS A 134 -20.92 16.37 16.89
C LYS A 134 -22.35 15.88 17.11
N LYS A 135 -23.06 16.41 18.10
CA LYS A 135 -24.51 16.22 18.25
C LYS A 135 -25.16 16.66 16.94
N ARG A 136 -25.79 15.72 16.24
CA ARG A 136 -26.58 16.01 15.04
C ARG A 136 -27.83 16.73 15.55
N VAL A 137 -27.88 18.05 15.41
CA VAL A 137 -29.10 18.82 15.71
C VAL A 137 -30.14 18.39 14.69
N ARG A 138 -31.16 17.67 15.16
CA ARG A 138 -32.35 17.35 14.38
C ARG A 138 -33.08 18.68 14.20
N ARG A 139 -33.02 19.27 13.01
CA ARG A 139 -33.97 20.33 12.64
C ARG A 139 -35.30 19.65 12.42
N GLU A 140 -36.20 19.78 13.39
CA GLU A 140 -37.61 19.53 13.17
C GLU A 140 -38.11 20.67 12.28
N LEU A 141 -38.63 20.29 11.11
CA LEU A 141 -39.35 21.19 10.21
C LEU A 141 -40.75 21.36 10.80
N LEU A 142 -41.06 22.59 11.23
CA LEU A 142 -42.42 23.10 11.33
C LEU A 142 -42.67 23.97 10.09
#